data_AF-A0A9W3X460-F1
#
_entry.id   AF-A0A9W3X460-F1
#
_cell.length_a   1.000
_cell.length_b   1.000
_cell.length_c   1.000
_cell.angle_alpha   90.00
_cell.angle_beta   90.00
_cell.angle_gamma   90.00
#
_symmetry.space_group_name_H-M   'P 1'
#
loop_
_entity.id
_entity.type
_entity.pdbx_description
1 polymer ?
#
loop_
_entity_poly.entity_id
_entity_poly.type
_entity_poly.pdbx_seq_one_letter_code
_entity_poly.pdbx_strand_id
1 'polypeptide(L)'
;MKRKFTSVLAVAIATASLPLTVFAADDSDPVTKSGERLKYNTPYYLKDKHLPHKGGVTFESWVLDDFVRFADSSNDNGTPIIFENKDNTDGWLKSGDEIRVKSTNVTSNSKY
;
A
#
# COMPACT_ATOMS: atom_id res chain seq x y z
N MET A 1 -15.72 -51.15 48.46
CA MET A 1 -15.92 -50.85 47.02
C MET A 1 -15.69 -49.36 46.78
N LYS A 2 -14.67 -48.97 46.00
CA LYS A 2 -14.45 -47.56 45.59
C LYS A 2 -14.35 -47.54 44.06
N ARG A 3 -15.36 -47.00 43.36
CA ARG A 3 -15.34 -46.84 41.90
C ARG A 3 -14.66 -45.51 41.58
N LYS A 4 -13.54 -45.54 40.87
CA LYS A 4 -12.89 -44.33 40.36
C LYS A 4 -13.51 -44.00 39.00
N PHE A 5 -14.18 -42.85 38.91
CA PHE A 5 -14.67 -42.32 37.65
C PHE A 5 -13.52 -41.60 36.95
N THR A 6 -13.03 -42.19 35.85
CA THR A 6 -12.07 -41.55 34.96
C THR A 6 -12.86 -40.62 34.04
N SER A 7 -12.82 -39.32 34.30
CA SER A 7 -13.40 -38.30 33.43
C SER A 7 -12.41 -38.02 32.29
N VAL A 8 -12.83 -38.28 31.05
CA VAL A 8 -12.08 -37.92 29.84
C VAL A 8 -12.63 -36.58 29.37
N LEU A 9 -11.84 -35.51 29.53
CA LEU A 9 -12.16 -34.18 29.04
C LEU A 9 -11.80 -34.09 27.56
N ALA A 10 -12.78 -34.26 26.68
CA ALA A 10 -12.62 -34.01 25.26
C ALA A 10 -12.76 -32.51 24.97
N VAL A 11 -11.65 -31.83 24.69
CA VAL A 11 -11.64 -30.44 24.24
C VAL A 11 -11.87 -30.43 22.74
N ALA A 12 -13.06 -30.03 22.30
CA ALA A 12 -13.36 -29.79 20.90
C ALA A 12 -12.92 -28.37 20.53
N ILE A 13 -11.86 -28.25 19.73
CA ILE A 13 -11.42 -26.97 19.16
C ILE A 13 -12.25 -26.75 17.90
N ALA A 14 -13.23 -25.85 17.97
CA ALA A 14 -13.93 -25.37 16.79
C ALA A 14 -13.00 -24.38 16.04
N THR A 15 -12.40 -24.84 14.94
CA THR A 15 -11.70 -23.95 14.02
C THR A 15 -12.77 -23.14 13.27
N ALA A 16 -13.06 -21.93 13.73
CA ALA A 16 -13.84 -20.99 12.95
C ALA A 16 -13.01 -20.62 11.70
N SER A 17 -13.35 -21.20 10.56
CA SER A 17 -12.80 -20.80 9.26
C SER A 17 -13.32 -19.41 8.95
N LEU A 18 -12.57 -18.37 9.33
CA LEU A 18 -12.81 -17.03 8.81
C LEU A 18 -12.66 -17.12 7.29
N PRO A 19 -13.64 -16.66 6.49
CA PRO A 19 -13.41 -16.51 5.07
C PRO A 19 -12.28 -15.50 4.92
N LEU A 20 -11.11 -15.97 4.46
CA LEU A 20 -10.08 -15.11 3.93
C LEU A 20 -10.70 -14.45 2.71
N THR A 21 -11.30 -13.26 2.91
CA THR A 21 -11.56 -12.33 1.82
C THR A 21 -10.20 -11.83 1.37
N VAL A 22 -9.44 -12.69 0.70
CA VAL A 22 -8.46 -12.24 -0.28
C VAL A 22 -9.31 -11.50 -1.29
N PHE A 23 -9.37 -10.17 -1.17
CA PHE A 23 -9.70 -9.34 -2.32
C PHE A 23 -8.71 -9.78 -3.39
N ALA A 24 -9.19 -10.55 -4.36
CA ALA A 24 -8.39 -10.82 -5.55
C ALA A 24 -8.01 -9.44 -6.07
N ALA A 25 -6.74 -9.08 -5.92
CA ALA A 25 -6.19 -8.00 -6.71
C ALA A 25 -6.48 -8.44 -8.14
N ASP A 26 -7.29 -7.65 -8.85
CA ASP A 26 -7.48 -7.89 -10.27
C ASP A 26 -6.10 -7.72 -10.89
N ASP A 27 -5.55 -8.79 -11.46
CA ASP A 27 -4.23 -8.82 -12.12
C ASP A 27 -4.16 -7.88 -13.34
N SER A 28 -5.24 -7.14 -13.61
CA SER A 28 -5.28 -5.97 -14.49
C SER A 28 -4.10 -5.01 -14.27
N ASP A 29 -3.56 -4.52 -15.39
CA ASP A 29 -2.51 -3.52 -15.37
C ASP A 29 -3.02 -2.20 -14.74
N PRO A 30 -2.17 -1.49 -13.98
CA PRO A 30 -2.55 -0.24 -13.35
C PRO A 30 -2.85 0.85 -14.39
N VAL A 31 -3.96 1.57 -14.15
CA VAL A 31 -4.42 2.68 -14.97
C VAL A 31 -4.70 3.94 -14.15
N THR A 32 -4.65 5.10 -14.80
CA THR A 32 -5.09 6.37 -14.23
C THR A 32 -6.60 6.38 -14.01
N LYS A 33 -7.12 7.42 -13.34
CA LYS A 33 -8.58 7.63 -13.20
C LYS A 33 -9.30 7.73 -14.55
N SER A 34 -8.62 8.17 -15.61
CA SER A 34 -9.15 8.23 -16.98
C SER A 34 -9.03 6.90 -17.75
N GLY A 35 -8.40 5.87 -17.16
CA GLY A 35 -8.19 4.57 -17.80
C GLY A 35 -6.92 4.46 -18.65
N GLU A 36 -6.02 5.44 -18.57
CA GLU A 36 -4.74 5.41 -19.31
C GLU A 36 -3.73 4.54 -18.56
N ARG A 37 -2.95 3.72 -19.27
CA ARG A 37 -1.92 2.88 -18.65
C ARG A 37 -0.80 3.72 -18.03
N LEU A 38 -0.28 3.27 -16.90
CA LEU A 38 0.87 3.90 -16.25
C LEU A 38 2.17 3.51 -16.96
N LYS A 39 3.09 4.46 -17.10
CA LYS A 39 4.45 4.26 -17.62
C LYS A 39 5.47 4.32 -16.51
N TYR A 40 6.54 3.55 -16.66
CA TYR A 40 7.71 3.68 -15.82
C TYR A 40 8.32 5.08 -15.95
N ASN A 41 9.05 5.50 -14.92
CA ASN A 41 9.81 6.74 -14.90
C ASN A 41 8.97 8.00 -15.19
N THR A 42 7.65 7.92 -14.98
CA THR A 42 6.68 9.00 -15.21
C THR A 42 6.08 9.44 -13.86
N PRO A 43 5.98 10.75 -13.59
CA PRO A 43 5.42 11.24 -12.34
C PRO A 43 3.88 11.18 -12.32
N TYR A 44 3.33 10.65 -11.24
CA TYR A 44 1.89 10.55 -11.00
C TYR A 44 1.50 11.09 -9.62
N TYR A 45 0.36 11.78 -9.54
CA TYR A 45 -0.25 12.13 -8.26
C TYR A 45 -1.11 10.97 -7.77
N LEU A 46 -0.82 10.47 -6.56
CA LEU A 46 -1.54 9.35 -5.96
C LEU A 46 -2.58 9.87 -4.96
N LYS A 47 -3.81 9.35 -5.05
CA LYS A 47 -4.88 9.59 -4.09
C LYS A 47 -5.51 8.26 -3.68
N ASP A 48 -5.88 8.14 -2.42
CA ASP A 48 -6.63 6.99 -1.93
C ASP A 48 -8.13 7.14 -2.25
N LYS A 49 -8.70 6.17 -2.95
CA LYS A 49 -10.12 6.15 -3.31
C LYS A 49 -11.06 6.08 -2.09
N HIS A 50 -10.58 5.55 -0.97
CA HIS A 50 -11.32 5.41 0.27
C HIS A 50 -11.18 6.62 1.20
N LEU A 51 -10.28 7.56 0.90
CA LEU A 51 -10.09 8.80 1.67
C LEU A 51 -10.35 10.04 0.80
N PRO A 52 -11.59 10.24 0.29
CA PRO A 52 -11.88 11.34 -0.65
C PRO A 52 -11.73 12.74 -0.05
N HIS A 53 -11.71 12.85 1.28
CA HIS A 53 -11.49 14.11 2.00
C HIS A 53 -10.01 14.46 2.16
N LYS A 54 -9.10 13.51 1.92
CA LYS A 54 -7.66 13.73 1.94
C LYS A 54 -7.15 14.06 0.52
N GLY A 55 -6.04 14.77 0.48
CA GLY A 55 -5.32 15.09 -0.75
C GLY A 55 -4.43 13.96 -1.22
N GLY A 56 -3.44 14.29 -2.05
CA GLY A 56 -2.47 13.33 -2.52
C GLY A 56 -1.36 13.01 -1.51
N VAL A 57 -0.47 12.11 -1.91
CA VAL A 57 0.69 11.70 -1.10
C VAL A 57 1.61 12.89 -0.83
N THR A 58 2.01 13.09 0.41
CA THR A 58 2.95 14.10 0.86
C THR A 58 3.91 13.50 1.89
N PHE A 59 4.92 14.29 2.28
CA PHE A 59 5.97 13.89 3.20
C PHE A 59 5.99 14.84 4.39
N GLU A 60 6.13 14.27 5.57
CA GLU A 60 6.29 15.01 6.82
C GLU A 60 7.61 14.59 7.46
N SER A 61 8.55 15.52 7.52
CA SER A 61 9.83 15.30 8.16
C SER A 61 9.68 15.35 9.67
N TRP A 62 10.09 14.26 10.31
CA TRP A 62 10.30 14.17 11.74
C TRP A 62 11.82 14.10 11.99
N VAL A 63 12.23 14.20 13.26
CA VAL A 63 13.63 14.40 13.66
C VAL A 63 14.62 13.49 12.92
N LEU A 64 14.28 12.22 12.70
CA LEU A 64 15.18 11.24 12.07
C LEU A 64 14.65 10.64 10.76
N ASP A 65 13.36 10.80 10.46
CA ASP A 65 12.70 10.08 9.38
C ASP A 65 11.65 10.95 8.68
N ASP A 66 11.47 10.72 7.38
CA ASP A 66 10.37 11.28 6.62
C ASP A 66 9.21 10.28 6.57
N PHE A 67 8.04 10.70 7.04
CA PHE A 67 6.83 9.90 6.98
C PHE A 67 6.01 10.21 5.73
N VAL A 68 5.59 9.16 5.04
CA VAL A 68 4.63 9.26 3.94
C VAL A 68 3.22 9.33 4.52
N ARG A 69 2.48 10.36 4.14
CA ARG A 69 1.07 10.56 4.54
C ARG A 69 0.25 11.15 3.41
N PHE A 70 -1.06 11.16 3.54
CA PHE A 70 -1.92 11.96 2.65
C PHE A 70 -2.08 13.38 3.19
N ALA A 71 -2.12 14.36 2.27
CA ALA A 71 -2.36 15.76 2.60
C ALA A 71 -3.75 15.95 3.24
N ASP A 72 -3.89 16.94 4.12
CA ASP A 72 -5.15 17.15 4.86
C ASP A 72 -6.27 17.77 4.01
N SER A 73 -5.92 18.44 2.92
CA SER A 73 -6.86 19.07 2.00
C SER A 73 -7.07 18.22 0.75
N SER A 74 -8.33 17.92 0.40
CA SER A 74 -8.69 17.18 -0.83
C SER A 74 -8.21 17.84 -2.13
N ASN A 75 -7.99 19.16 -2.09
CA ASN A 75 -7.54 19.97 -3.22
C ASN A 75 -6.03 20.00 -3.36
N ASP A 76 -5.30 19.50 -2.37
CA ASP A 76 -3.86 19.31 -2.48
C ASP A 76 -3.58 18.02 -3.25
N ASN A 77 -2.86 18.13 -4.37
CA ASN A 77 -2.46 16.96 -5.16
C ASN A 77 -1.25 16.25 -4.56
N GLY A 78 -0.58 16.85 -3.57
CA GLY A 78 0.61 16.33 -2.93
C GLY A 78 1.84 16.39 -3.82
N THR A 79 2.80 15.52 -3.52
CA THR A 79 4.04 15.33 -4.26
C THR A 79 3.86 14.24 -5.33
N PRO A 80 4.27 14.50 -6.59
CA PRO A 80 4.31 13.45 -7.60
C PRO A 80 5.23 12.28 -7.21
N ILE A 81 4.74 11.07 -7.47
CA ILE A 81 5.43 9.81 -7.23
C ILE A 81 5.82 9.19 -8.58
N ILE A 82 7.05 8.70 -8.66
CA ILE A 82 7.60 8.00 -9.81
C ILE A 82 7.76 6.53 -9.44
N PHE A 83 7.26 5.67 -10.32
CA PHE A 83 7.49 4.24 -10.26
C PHE A 83 8.59 3.86 -11.25
N GLU A 84 9.67 3.30 -10.73
CA GLU A 84 10.77 2.81 -11.55
C GLU A 84 10.73 1.29 -11.61
N ASN A 85 11.04 0.77 -12.79
CA ASN A 85 11.32 -0.65 -12.94
C ASN A 85 12.66 -0.97 -12.25
N LYS A 86 12.74 -2.08 -11.52
CA LYS A 86 13.97 -2.50 -10.83
C LYS A 86 15.19 -2.60 -11.75
N ASP A 87 14.98 -3.01 -12.99
CA ASP A 87 16.01 -3.17 -14.01
C ASP A 87 16.23 -1.89 -14.84
N ASN A 88 15.64 -0.76 -14.41
CA ASN A 88 15.67 0.53 -15.10
C ASN A 88 15.21 0.45 -16.56
N THR A 89 14.26 -0.43 -16.87
CA THR A 89 13.67 -0.52 -18.20
C THR A 89 12.52 0.47 -18.39
N ASP A 90 12.38 0.95 -19.62
CA ASP A 90 11.23 1.76 -20.02
C ASP A 90 10.03 0.88 -20.40
N GLY A 91 8.83 1.46 -20.32
CA GLY A 91 7.61 0.79 -20.76
C GLY A 91 6.42 1.08 -19.86
N TRP A 92 5.47 0.16 -19.90
CA TRP A 92 4.23 0.22 -19.11
C TRP A 92 4.39 -0.56 -17.81
N LEU A 93 3.87 -0.01 -16.72
CA LEU A 93 3.73 -0.74 -15.45
C LEU A 93 2.76 -1.91 -15.65
N LYS A 94 3.08 -3.04 -15.01
CA LYS A 94 2.19 -4.21 -14.95
C LYS A 94 1.91 -4.58 -13.51
N SER A 95 0.77 -5.24 -13.31
CA SER A 95 0.47 -5.83 -12.00
C SER A 95 1.52 -6.89 -11.65
N GLY A 96 1.94 -6.93 -10.39
CA GLY A 96 2.94 -7.87 -9.89
C GLY A 96 4.41 -7.50 -10.15
N ASP A 97 4.69 -6.41 -10.88
CA ASP A 97 6.06 -5.95 -11.08
C ASP A 97 6.69 -5.48 -9.75
N GLU A 98 7.93 -5.88 -9.50
CA GLU A 98 8.73 -5.31 -8.41
C GLU A 98 9.21 -3.91 -8.81
N ILE A 99 8.73 -2.89 -8.11
CA ILE A 99 8.99 -1.49 -8.42
C ILE A 99 9.80 -0.79 -7.33
N ARG A 100 10.57 0.22 -7.72
CA ARG A 100 11.08 1.23 -6.79
C ARG A 100 10.17 2.45 -6.84
N VAL A 101 9.88 3.01 -5.68
CA VAL A 101 9.03 4.21 -5.55
C VAL A 101 9.92 5.38 -5.18
N LYS A 102 9.88 6.45 -5.99
CA LYS A 102 10.57 7.71 -5.72
C LYS A 102 9.57 8.85 -5.66
N SER A 103 9.90 9.89 -4.90
CA SER A 103 9.19 11.16 -4.96
C SER A 103 10.01 12.17 -5.76
N THR A 104 9.35 13.15 -6.37
CA THR A 104 10.06 14.29 -6.98
C THR A 104 10.52 15.31 -5.93
N ASN A 105 10.20 15.10 -4.65
CA ASN A 105 10.57 16.01 -3.59
C ASN A 105 12.01 15.70 -3.13
N VAL A 106 12.95 16.50 -3.62
CA VAL A 106 14.37 16.42 -3.28
C VAL A 106 14.67 17.43 -2.17
N THR A 107 14.04 17.27 -0.99
CA THR A 107 14.46 18.03 0.20
C THR A 107 15.15 17.12 1.19
N SER A 108 16.31 16.57 0.82
CA SER A 108 17.28 16.08 1.79
C SER A 108 18.06 17.27 2.36
N ASN A 109 17.39 18.17 3.07
CA ASN A 109 18.09 19.02 4.03
C ASN A 109 18.27 18.18 5.30
N SER A 110 19.23 17.24 5.26
CA SER A 110 19.79 16.67 6.47
C SER A 110 20.32 17.85 7.30
N LYS A 111 19.52 18.33 8.25
CA LYS A 111 19.94 19.34 9.22
C LYS A 111 20.64 18.65 10.39
N TYR A 112 21.69 17.90 10.07
CA TYR A 112 22.69 17.41 11.01
C TYR A 112 24.04 17.42 10.32
#